data_AF-A0A8H3B866-F1
#
_entry.id   AF-A0A8H3B866-F1
#
_cell.length_a   1.000
_cell.length_b   1.000
_cell.length_c   1.000
_cell.angle_alpha   90.00
_cell.angle_beta   90.00
_cell.angle_gamma   90.00
#
_symmetry.space_group_name_H-M   'P 1'
#
loop_
_entity.id
_entity.type
_entity.pdbx_description
1 polymer ?
#
loop_
_entity_poly.entity_id
_entity_poly.type
_entity_poly.pdbx_seq_one_letter_code
_entity_poly.pdbx_strand_id
1 'polypeptide(L)'
;MSTDTNADSAIPAIFAEILKPGSSRHPVFLMIVDGALALLLSVLLSLLYLTGGNVHVAALIGIELCLWGSIKWFLYELKRVHAEEQERAAGAGPDQDPTQTESKKDQ
;
A
#
# COMPACT_ATOMS: atom_id res chain seq x y z
N MET A 1 -34.76 -4.25 -16.67
CA MET A 1 -34.46 -2.85 -16.33
C MET A 1 -34.05 -2.83 -14.86
N SER A 2 -32.96 -2.12 -14.54
CA SER A 2 -32.38 -1.91 -13.21
C SER A 2 -31.20 -2.84 -12.86
N THR A 3 -30.11 -2.71 -13.61
CA THR A 3 -28.74 -3.11 -13.20
C THR A 3 -27.87 -1.87 -13.05
N ASP A 4 -28.39 -0.79 -12.45
CA ASP A 4 -27.72 0.52 -12.43
C ASP A 4 -27.44 1.06 -11.01
N THR A 5 -27.85 0.35 -9.95
CA THR A 5 -27.80 0.90 -8.57
C THR A 5 -26.48 0.64 -7.81
N ASN A 6 -25.56 -0.20 -8.29
CA ASN A 6 -24.32 -0.50 -7.53
C ASN A 6 -23.17 0.52 -7.75
N ALA A 7 -23.13 1.22 -8.88
CA ALA A 7 -22.02 2.14 -9.19
C ALA A 7 -22.09 3.46 -8.41
N ASP A 8 -23.30 3.97 -8.18
CA ASP A 8 -23.55 5.27 -7.52
C ASP A 8 -23.09 5.27 -6.05
N SER A 9 -23.15 4.11 -5.39
CA SER A 9 -22.71 3.92 -3.99
C SER A 9 -21.24 3.54 -3.85
N ALA A 10 -20.60 3.02 -4.91
CA ALA A 10 -19.24 2.51 -4.86
C ALA A 10 -18.21 3.63 -4.67
N ILE A 11 -18.36 4.74 -5.39
CA ILE A 11 -17.45 5.89 -5.31
C ILE A 11 -17.47 6.54 -3.91
N PRO A 12 -18.62 6.88 -3.30
CA PRO A 12 -18.64 7.44 -1.95
C PRO A 12 -18.21 6.44 -0.88
N ALA A 13 -18.44 5.13 -1.06
CA ALA A 13 -17.96 4.10 -0.14
C ALA A 13 -16.44 3.95 -0.17
N ILE A 14 -15.82 3.96 -1.36
CA ILE A 14 -14.35 3.94 -1.53
C ILE A 14 -13.74 5.23 -0.97
N PHE A 15 -14.39 6.38 -1.16
CA PHE A 15 -13.95 7.65 -0.60
C PHE A 15 -14.06 7.70 0.93
N ALA A 16 -15.15 7.18 1.50
CA ALA A 16 -15.33 7.06 2.94
C ALA A 16 -14.38 6.05 3.58
N GLU A 17 -14.08 4.95 2.88
CA GLU A 17 -13.02 4.00 3.24
C GLU A 17 -11.66 4.71 3.21
N ILE A 18 -11.29 5.44 2.15
CA ILE A 18 -10.03 6.19 2.02
C ILE A 18 -9.86 7.23 3.14
N LEU A 19 -10.95 7.88 3.56
CA LEU A 19 -10.93 8.89 4.63
C LEU A 19 -10.96 8.30 6.05
N LYS A 20 -11.23 7.00 6.19
CA LYS A 20 -11.20 6.34 7.49
C LYS A 20 -9.73 6.18 7.93
N PRO A 21 -9.35 6.67 9.12
CA PRO A 21 -7.95 6.66 9.55
C PRO A 21 -7.46 5.21 9.63
N GLY A 22 -6.48 4.86 8.79
CA GLY A 22 -5.95 3.50 8.64
C GLY A 22 -6.15 2.85 7.27
N SER A 23 -6.92 3.46 6.37
CA SER A 23 -7.20 2.88 5.03
C SER A 23 -6.09 3.09 3.97
N SER A 24 -4.97 3.73 4.35
CA SER A 24 -3.76 3.78 3.52
C SER A 24 -3.10 2.41 3.29
N ARG A 25 -3.66 1.32 3.83
CA ARG A 25 -3.14 -0.05 3.74
C ARG A 25 -4.12 -1.06 3.12
N HIS A 26 -5.11 -0.60 2.35
CA HIS A 26 -6.04 -1.52 1.67
C HIS A 26 -5.48 -1.96 0.30
N PRO A 27 -5.44 -3.28 -0.02
CA PRO A 27 -4.84 -3.80 -1.26
C PRO A 27 -5.49 -3.25 -2.54
N VAL A 28 -6.73 -2.77 -2.46
CA VAL A 28 -7.45 -2.13 -3.57
C VAL A 28 -6.84 -0.77 -3.93
N PHE A 29 -6.39 0.03 -2.96
CA PHE A 29 -5.71 1.31 -3.24
C PHE A 29 -4.43 1.08 -4.05
N LEU A 30 -3.71 0.00 -3.73
CA LEU A 30 -2.50 -0.40 -4.45
C LEU A 30 -2.79 -0.80 -5.88
N MET A 31 -3.88 -1.55 -6.12
CA MET A 31 -4.32 -1.88 -7.47
C MET A 31 -4.74 -0.65 -8.27
N ILE A 32 -5.41 0.32 -7.64
CA ILE A 32 -5.82 1.57 -8.31
C ILE A 32 -4.61 2.41 -8.67
N VAL A 33 -3.64 2.57 -7.75
CA VAL A 33 -2.39 3.31 -8.01
C VAL A 33 -1.55 2.64 -9.10
N ASP A 34 -1.39 1.32 -9.04
CA ASP A 34 -0.68 0.55 -10.07
C ASP A 34 -1.38 0.67 -11.44
N GLY A 35 -2.72 0.57 -11.45
CA GLY A 35 -3.51 0.78 -12.66
C GLY A 35 -3.41 2.21 -13.22
N ALA A 36 -3.36 3.22 -12.36
CA ALA A 36 -3.21 4.63 -12.76
C ALA A 36 -1.83 4.90 -13.36
N LEU A 37 -0.75 4.38 -12.75
CA LEU A 37 0.61 4.46 -13.29
C LEU A 37 0.74 3.67 -14.61
N ALA A 38 0.18 2.45 -14.68
CA ALA A 38 0.18 1.67 -15.92
C ALA A 38 -0.58 2.38 -17.05
N LEU A 39 -1.70 3.03 -16.73
CA LEU A 39 -2.46 3.83 -17.69
C LEU A 39 -1.68 5.08 -18.12
N LEU A 40 -1.03 5.78 -17.18
CA LEU A 40 -0.15 6.91 -17.50
C LEU A 40 1.00 6.47 -18.41
N LEU A 41 1.67 5.37 -18.08
CA LEU A 41 2.73 4.77 -18.89
C LEU A 41 2.20 4.42 -20.29
N SER A 42 1.01 3.83 -20.41
CA SER A 42 0.38 3.55 -21.69
C SER A 42 0.15 4.82 -22.52
N VAL A 43 -0.29 5.91 -21.88
CA VAL A 43 -0.45 7.22 -22.55
C VAL A 43 0.90 7.78 -22.99
N LEU A 44 1.93 7.70 -22.15
CA LEU A 44 3.28 8.15 -22.49
C LEU A 44 3.89 7.34 -23.63
N LEU A 45 3.69 6.02 -23.68
CA LEU A 45 4.11 5.18 -24.81
C LEU A 45 3.38 5.56 -26.10
N SER A 46 2.07 5.80 -26.02
CA SER A 46 1.28 6.25 -27.17
C SER A 46 1.77 7.60 -27.70
N LEU A 47 2.06 8.55 -26.79
CA LEU A 47 2.67 9.83 -27.13
C LEU A 47 4.09 9.68 -27.69
N LEU A 48 4.91 8.76 -27.16
CA LEU A 48 6.26 8.51 -27.66
C LEU A 48 6.23 8.06 -29.12
N TYR A 49 5.28 7.18 -29.46
CA TYR A 49 5.07 6.71 -30.81
C TYR A 49 4.57 7.83 -31.73
N LEU A 50 3.57 8.60 -31.31
CA LEU A 50 3.03 9.73 -32.10
C LEU A 50 4.04 10.87 -32.32
N THR A 51 4.89 11.13 -31.33
CA THR A 51 5.83 12.26 -31.36
C THR A 51 7.16 11.91 -32.06
N GLY A 52 7.36 10.64 -32.44
CA GLY A 52 8.56 10.21 -33.15
C GLY A 52 9.83 10.16 -32.29
N GLY A 53 9.71 9.87 -31.00
CA GLY A 53 10.88 9.63 -30.13
C GLY A 53 11.60 10.87 -29.59
N ASN A 54 10.85 11.88 -29.13
CA ASN A 54 11.45 13.04 -28.46
C ASN A 54 12.04 12.65 -27.09
N VAL A 55 13.30 13.05 -26.84
CA VAL A 55 14.04 12.80 -25.59
C VAL A 55 13.27 13.24 -24.33
N HIS A 56 12.43 14.26 -24.46
CA HIS A 56 11.57 14.73 -23.37
C HIS A 56 10.57 13.65 -22.92
N VAL A 57 9.95 12.92 -23.87
CA VAL A 57 9.01 11.84 -23.57
C VAL A 57 9.74 10.62 -22.99
N ALA A 58 10.96 10.34 -23.45
CA ALA A 58 11.80 9.30 -22.86
C ALA A 58 12.16 9.60 -21.40
N ALA A 59 12.46 10.86 -21.07
CA ALA A 59 12.69 11.28 -19.68
C ALA A 59 11.43 11.10 -18.83
N LEU A 60 10.25 11.47 -19.33
CA LEU A 60 8.97 11.28 -18.62
C LEU A 60 8.70 9.80 -18.31
N ILE A 61 8.97 8.89 -19.25
CA ILE A 61 8.87 7.43 -19.02
C ILE A 61 9.87 6.96 -17.94
N GLY A 62 11.11 7.45 -17.97
CA GLY A 62 12.11 7.09 -16.97
C GLY A 62 11.72 7.53 -15.55
N ILE A 63 11.21 8.76 -15.40
CA ILE A 63 10.77 9.29 -14.10
C ILE A 63 9.53 8.52 -13.61
N GLU A 64 8.60 8.18 -14.50
CA GLU A 64 7.45 7.34 -14.20
C GLU A 64 7.85 5.95 -13.68
N LEU A 65 8.79 5.28 -14.33
CA LEU A 65 9.31 3.98 -13.85
C LEU A 65 10.02 4.11 -12.50
N CYS A 66 10.74 5.20 -12.28
CA CYS A 66 11.40 5.49 -11.00
C CYS A 66 10.36 5.67 -9.88
N LEU A 67 9.27 6.38 -10.16
CA LEU A 67 8.14 6.57 -9.25
C LEU A 67 7.44 5.23 -8.95
N TRP A 68 7.18 4.42 -9.98
CA TRP A 68 6.58 3.10 -9.84
C TRP A 68 7.44 2.16 -8.99
N GLY A 69 8.77 2.18 -9.21
CA GLY A 69 9.74 1.45 -8.38
C GLY A 69 9.72 1.91 -6.92
N SER A 70 9.72 3.22 -6.68
CA SER A 70 9.68 3.79 -5.32
C SER A 70 8.41 3.38 -4.57
N ILE A 71 7.27 3.32 -5.26
CA ILE A 71 6.00 2.87 -4.67
C ILE A 71 6.06 1.38 -4.34
N LYS A 72 6.51 0.53 -5.26
CA LYS A 72 6.63 -0.92 -5.01
C LYS A 72 7.57 -1.25 -3.85
N TRP A 73 8.68 -0.51 -3.75
CA TRP A 73 9.61 -0.65 -2.64
C TRP A 73 8.98 -0.19 -1.32
N PHE A 74 8.30 0.96 -1.31
CA PHE A 74 7.61 1.48 -0.12
C PHE A 74 6.56 0.49 0.41
N LEU A 75 5.84 -0.20 -0.47
CA LEU A 75 4.85 -1.22 -0.09
C LEU A 75 5.46 -2.50 0.46
N TYR A 76 6.58 -2.93 -0.13
CA TYR A 76 7.35 -4.06 0.38
C TYR A 76 7.84 -3.76 1.79
N GLU A 77 8.37 -2.55 2.00
CA GLU A 77 8.87 -2.11 3.30
C GLU A 77 7.76 -2.02 4.35
N LEU A 78 6.58 -1.48 4.01
CA LEU A 78 5.43 -1.49 4.92
C LEU A 78 5.01 -2.91 5.31
N LYS A 79 4.99 -3.87 4.37
CA LYS A 79 4.67 -5.27 4.69
C LYS A 79 5.67 -5.87 5.67
N ARG A 80 6.96 -5.55 5.50
CA ARG A 80 8.05 -6.02 6.37
C ARG A 80 7.88 -5.51 7.80
N VAL A 81 7.73 -4.19 7.97
CA VAL A 81 7.57 -3.57 9.30
C VAL A 81 6.33 -4.09 10.02
N HIS A 82 5.21 -4.25 9.31
CA HIS A 82 3.99 -4.78 9.93
C HIS A 82 4.05 -6.27 10.26
N ALA A 83 4.76 -7.08 9.46
CA ALA A 83 4.99 -8.48 9.80
C ALA A 83 5.82 -8.59 11.09
N GLU A 84 6.84 -7.76 11.25
CA GLU A 84 7.66 -7.67 12.46
C GLU A 84 6.85 -7.20 13.68
N GLU A 85 5.97 -6.19 13.52
CA GLU A 85 5.06 -5.75 14.59
C GLU A 85 4.06 -6.85 15.00
N GLN A 86 3.51 -7.57 14.03
CA GLN A 86 2.54 -8.63 14.28
C GLN A 86 3.19 -9.85 14.96
N GLU A 87 4.44 -10.17 14.63
CA GLU A 87 5.20 -11.21 15.31
C GLU A 87 5.59 -10.78 16.73
N ARG A 88 5.91 -9.49 16.96
CA ARG A 88 6.10 -8.93 18.30
C ARG A 88 4.82 -8.92 19.14
N ALA A 89 3.67 -8.65 18.54
CA ALA A 89 2.37 -8.67 19.20
C ALA A 89 1.89 -10.11 19.46
N ALA A 90 2.16 -11.05 18.55
CA ALA A 90 1.88 -12.48 18.75
C ALA A 90 2.86 -13.15 19.74
N GLY A 91 4.07 -12.59 19.88
CA GLY A 91 5.00 -12.91 20.97
C GLY A 91 4.62 -12.32 22.33
N ALA A 92 3.54 -11.54 22.40
CA ALA A 92 2.94 -11.01 23.63
C ALA A 92 1.57 -11.65 23.93
N GLY A 93 1.50 -12.99 23.85
CA GLY A 93 0.55 -13.79 24.62
C GLY A 93 1.08 -14.02 26.05
N PRO A 94 0.22 -14.21 27.06
CA PRO A 94 0.47 -13.88 28.46
C PRO A 94 1.51 -14.82 29.06
N ASP A 95 2.63 -14.29 29.52
CA ASP A 95 3.40 -14.74 30.70
C ASP A 95 4.82 -14.16 30.63
N GLN A 96 4.96 -12.95 31.18
CA GLN A 96 6.18 -12.59 31.88
C GLN A 96 5.83 -12.34 33.34
N ASP A 97 5.55 -13.43 34.06
CA ASP A 97 6.09 -13.64 35.38
C ASP A 97 6.44 -15.13 35.51
N PRO A 98 7.74 -15.46 35.50
CA PRO A 98 8.27 -16.01 36.73
C PRO A 98 9.71 -15.57 36.93
N THR A 99 9.96 -14.41 37.54
CA THR A 99 11.23 -14.15 38.24
C THR A 99 11.09 -12.97 39.20
N GLN A 100 11.21 -13.30 40.50
CA GLN A 100 11.31 -12.43 41.69
C GLN A 100 9.97 -11.83 42.18
N THR A 101 9.32 -12.39 43.21
CA THR A 101 9.77 -12.26 44.62
C THR A 101 9.00 -13.24 45.52
N GLU A 102 9.58 -14.37 45.89
CA GLU A 102 9.39 -14.93 47.25
C GLU A 102 10.54 -15.91 47.54
N SER A 103 11.71 -15.32 47.78
CA SER A 103 12.82 -16.03 48.41
C SER A 103 12.39 -16.41 49.81
N LYS A 104 12.21 -17.72 50.05
CA LYS A 104 12.86 -18.48 51.13
C LYS A 104 13.62 -17.59 52.16
N LYS A 105 12.89 -16.95 53.07
CA LYS A 105 13.35 -16.25 54.28
C LYS A 105 12.04 -15.86 54.96
N ASP A 106 11.55 -16.58 55.96
CA ASP A 106 11.98 -16.60 57.36
C ASP A 106 11.38 -17.91 57.92
N GLN A 107 12.11 -18.92 58.41
CA GLN A 107 12.87 -18.98 59.68
C GLN A 107 12.42 -17.99 60.76
#